data_AF-K1P9Q9-F1
#
_entry.id   AF-K1P9Q9-F1
#
_cell.length_a   1.000
_cell.length_b   1.000
_cell.length_c   1.000
_cell.angle_alpha   90.00
_cell.angle_beta   90.00
_cell.angle_gamma   90.00
#
_symmetry.space_group_name_H-M   'P 1'
#
loop_
_entity.id
_entity.type
_entity.pdbx_description
1 polymer ?
#
loop_
_entity_poly.entity_id
_entity_poly.type
_entity_poly.pdbx_seq_one_letter_code
_entity_poly.pdbx_strand_id
1 'polypeptide(L)'
;MLNVTENGEQLNYTTLEELNNLKVHQRMPIIVFLFILIPFGVIGNIVTILVYGLKYRPSTFRVYLLTLAIVDLLSCCIGIPVELADNLLPLVFYDEKLCKIGKFSGQILKIGSALIILLMAVCRYQKIRWPLSTNISTKLTRNMCIFTMFVAVFFSWPFLILQGTQYKHYDGGVIGYKCSTDSDVKHTIYPFVYTIVTFVLYMFVFFSLLILYTLIILNIRRHNKAEVTEHKINPRITKIMIAITVAFVVSYLPDCILDANSTFNKGDTIPNTPLVLGSLPLLARLYFVNNVVNPIIYYIGDKTFRKIIKQTCLRVSIVHRSGGVSSSNLSAMSDTYRTECHGHIESKHTKAVSNAQPTSPENSDTQL
;
A
#
# COMPACT_ATOMS: atom_id res chain seq x y z
N MET A 1 9.28 24.01 -38.07
CA MET A 1 9.44 22.54 -38.11
C MET A 1 10.46 22.16 -37.07
N LEU A 2 10.11 21.19 -36.23
CA LEU A 2 10.95 20.57 -35.22
C LEU A 2 11.62 19.36 -35.87
N ASN A 3 12.94 19.39 -36.04
CA ASN A 3 13.65 18.20 -36.48
C ASN A 3 14.07 17.41 -35.23
N VAL A 4 13.66 16.15 -35.17
CA VAL A 4 14.05 15.23 -34.09
C VAL A 4 14.68 14.01 -34.74
N THR A 5 15.88 13.66 -34.31
CA THR A 5 16.51 12.40 -34.71
C THR A 5 15.97 11.29 -33.81
N GLU A 6 15.24 10.34 -34.39
CA GLU A 6 14.79 9.11 -33.73
C GLU A 6 15.33 7.92 -34.54
N ASN A 7 16.05 6.99 -33.91
CA ASN A 7 16.67 5.83 -34.58
C ASN A 7 17.57 6.12 -35.79
N GLY A 8 18.18 7.32 -35.85
CA GLY A 8 19.05 7.72 -36.95
C GLY A 8 18.33 8.35 -38.15
N GLU A 9 17.00 8.44 -38.11
CA GLU A 9 16.20 9.17 -39.10
C GLU A 9 15.79 10.55 -38.56
N GLN A 10 15.86 11.59 -39.40
CA GLN A 10 15.32 12.91 -39.08
C GLN A 10 13.82 12.91 -39.34
N LEU A 11 13.03 13.01 -38.27
CA LEU A 11 11.59 13.20 -38.33
C LEU A 11 11.27 14.69 -38.13
N ASN A 12 10.49 15.24 -39.06
CA ASN A 12 10.06 16.62 -39.04
C ASN A 12 8.65 16.71 -38.45
N TYR A 13 8.50 17.41 -37.32
CA TYR A 13 7.20 17.70 -36.71
C TYR A 13 6.85 19.17 -36.89
N THR A 14 5.56 19.47 -37.07
CA THR A 14 5.09 20.84 -37.29
C THR A 14 4.95 21.58 -35.96
N THR A 15 4.56 20.90 -34.88
CA THR A 15 4.33 21.49 -33.56
C THR A 15 4.85 20.62 -32.40
N LEU A 16 5.06 21.23 -31.22
CA LEU A 16 5.42 20.51 -29.99
C LEU A 16 4.33 19.52 -29.56
N GLU A 17 3.07 19.86 -29.87
CA GLU A 17 1.90 19.06 -29.55
C GLU A 17 1.88 17.74 -30.32
N GLU A 18 2.21 17.76 -31.62
CA GLU A 18 2.36 16.53 -32.43
C GLU A 18 3.42 15.60 -31.86
N LEU A 19 4.59 16.15 -31.49
CA LEU A 19 5.67 15.37 -30.87
C LEU A 19 5.26 14.83 -29.49
N ASN A 20 4.50 15.61 -28.71
CA ASN A 20 3.95 15.16 -27.44
C ASN A 20 3.00 13.96 -27.64
N ASN A 21 2.07 14.06 -28.59
CA ASN A 21 1.10 13.01 -28.89
C ASN A 21 1.77 11.71 -29.35
N LEU A 22 2.84 11.81 -30.15
CA LEU A 22 3.64 10.64 -30.52
C LEU A 22 4.26 9.94 -29.30
N LYS A 23 4.84 10.70 -28.38
CA LYS A 23 5.41 10.14 -27.14
C LYS A 23 4.36 9.57 -26.20
N VAL A 24 3.18 10.18 -26.13
CA VAL A 24 2.03 9.61 -25.42
C VAL A 24 1.66 8.27 -26.05
N HIS A 25 1.60 8.17 -27.37
CA HIS A 25 1.29 6.93 -28.08
C HIS A 25 2.31 5.82 -27.75
N GLN A 26 3.61 6.13 -27.76
CA GLN A 26 4.67 5.20 -27.35
C GLN A 26 4.53 4.73 -25.89
N ARG A 27 3.99 5.59 -25.00
CA ARG A 27 3.79 5.32 -23.57
C ARG A 27 2.42 4.72 -23.24
N MET A 28 1.56 4.47 -24.22
CA MET A 28 0.21 3.95 -24.01
C MET A 28 0.12 2.69 -23.14
N PRO A 29 1.01 1.67 -23.29
CA PRO A 29 0.97 0.49 -22.43
C PRO A 29 1.08 0.84 -20.94
N ILE A 30 1.93 1.82 -20.60
CA ILE A 30 2.14 2.30 -19.24
C ILE A 30 0.90 3.05 -18.75
N ILE A 31 0.37 3.95 -19.57
CA ILE A 31 -0.80 4.78 -19.24
C ILE A 31 -1.99 3.88 -18.90
N VAL A 32 -2.30 2.90 -19.76
CA VAL A 32 -3.39 1.94 -19.54
C VAL A 32 -3.15 1.13 -18.27
N PHE A 33 -1.93 0.64 -18.06
CA PHE A 33 -1.56 -0.11 -16.87
C PHE A 33 -1.77 0.70 -15.57
N LEU A 34 -1.24 1.93 -15.49
CA LEU A 34 -1.37 2.79 -14.31
C LEU A 34 -2.84 3.18 -14.07
N PHE A 35 -3.58 3.50 -15.13
CA PHE A 35 -4.99 3.85 -15.05
C PHE A 35 -5.83 2.71 -14.46
N ILE A 36 -5.54 1.46 -14.83
CA ILE A 36 -6.19 0.27 -14.26
C ILE A 36 -5.78 0.09 -12.79
N LEU A 37 -4.51 0.30 -12.42
CA LEU A 37 -4.07 0.07 -11.04
C LEU A 37 -4.75 0.98 -10.01
N ILE A 38 -5.04 2.25 -10.35
CA ILE A 38 -5.61 3.24 -9.43
C ILE A 38 -6.90 2.73 -8.76
N PRO A 39 -8.00 2.42 -9.47
CA PRO A 39 -9.25 2.01 -8.84
C PRO A 39 -9.12 0.72 -8.04
N PHE A 40 -8.40 -0.28 -8.55
CA PHE A 40 -8.19 -1.54 -7.82
C PHE A 40 -7.39 -1.33 -6.53
N GLY A 41 -6.34 -0.51 -6.58
CA GLY A 41 -5.53 -0.16 -5.43
C GLY A 41 -6.30 0.64 -4.39
N VAL A 42 -7.03 1.67 -4.82
CA VAL A 42 -7.84 2.51 -3.91
C VAL A 42 -8.91 1.67 -3.22
N ILE A 43 -9.73 0.95 -3.99
CA ILE A 43 -10.82 0.13 -3.43
C ILE A 43 -10.26 -0.96 -2.52
N GLY A 44 -9.25 -1.69 -2.97
CA GLY A 44 -8.67 -2.81 -2.22
C GLY A 44 -8.06 -2.38 -0.89
N ASN A 45 -7.31 -1.27 -0.87
CA ASN A 45 -6.68 -0.78 0.35
C ASN A 45 -7.69 -0.14 1.31
N ILE A 46 -8.72 0.57 0.82
CA ILE A 46 -9.84 1.04 1.67
C ILE A 46 -10.54 -0.15 2.34
N VAL A 47 -10.88 -1.19 1.58
CA VAL A 47 -11.49 -2.40 2.13
C VAL A 47 -10.58 -3.03 3.18
N THR A 48 -9.27 -3.09 2.92
CA THR A 48 -8.29 -3.61 3.89
C THR A 48 -8.30 -2.82 5.19
N ILE A 49 -8.26 -1.49 5.12
CA ILE A 49 -8.31 -0.60 6.28
C ILE A 49 -9.60 -0.81 7.07
N LEU A 50 -10.75 -0.87 6.41
CA LEU A 50 -12.04 -1.07 7.06
C LEU A 50 -12.14 -2.44 7.75
N VAL A 51 -11.73 -3.51 7.05
CA VAL A 51 -11.82 -4.87 7.58
C VAL A 51 -10.88 -5.05 8.76
N TYR A 52 -9.58 -4.74 8.62
CA TYR A 52 -8.62 -4.88 9.71
C TYR A 52 -8.80 -3.85 10.82
N GLY A 53 -9.32 -2.65 10.51
CA GLY A 53 -9.58 -1.58 11.47
C GLY A 53 -10.76 -1.89 12.38
N LEU A 54 -11.85 -2.42 11.82
CA LEU A 54 -13.12 -2.58 12.53
C LEU A 54 -13.39 -3.99 13.04
N LYS A 55 -12.84 -5.04 12.40
CA LYS A 55 -13.21 -6.44 12.68
C LYS A 55 -12.12 -7.27 13.36
N TYR A 56 -10.87 -6.80 13.40
CA TYR A 56 -9.76 -7.55 13.98
C TYR A 56 -9.34 -6.99 15.34
N ARG A 57 -9.00 -7.88 16.28
CA ARG A 57 -8.42 -7.47 17.57
C ARG A 57 -7.05 -6.80 17.38
N PRO A 58 -6.70 -5.81 18.23
CA PRO A 58 -5.38 -5.19 18.21
C PRO A 58 -4.26 -6.23 18.30
N SER A 59 -3.32 -6.16 17.37
CA SER A 59 -2.14 -7.03 17.34
C SER A 59 -1.03 -6.38 16.53
N THR A 60 0.22 -6.78 16.77
CA THR A 60 1.37 -6.33 15.97
C THR A 60 1.19 -6.61 14.47
N PHE A 61 0.59 -7.75 14.12
CA PHE A 61 0.25 -8.06 12.73
C PHE A 61 -0.73 -7.05 12.13
N ARG A 62 -1.82 -6.77 12.84
CA ARG A 62 -2.82 -5.77 12.43
C ARG A 62 -2.18 -4.40 12.22
N VAL A 63 -1.26 -3.98 13.09
CA VAL A 63 -0.55 -2.69 12.93
C VAL A 63 0.20 -2.64 11.61
N TYR A 64 1.02 -3.65 11.29
CA TYR A 64 1.76 -3.69 10.04
C TYR A 64 0.85 -3.67 8.81
N LEU A 65 -0.22 -4.47 8.79
CA LEU A 65 -1.14 -4.51 7.65
C LEU A 65 -1.88 -3.19 7.45
N LEU A 66 -2.29 -2.53 8.53
CA LEU A 66 -2.94 -1.23 8.45
C LEU A 66 -1.96 -0.14 8.00
N THR A 67 -0.73 -0.13 8.52
CA THR A 67 0.29 0.82 8.07
C THR A 67 0.58 0.63 6.58
N LEU A 68 0.77 -0.61 6.13
CA LEU A 68 1.03 -0.92 4.72
C LEU A 68 -0.15 -0.50 3.83
N ALA A 69 -1.39 -0.82 4.21
CA ALA A 69 -2.58 -0.42 3.47
C ALA A 69 -2.74 1.11 3.36
N ILE A 70 -2.33 1.87 4.39
CA ILE A 70 -2.34 3.34 4.33
C ILE A 70 -1.28 3.85 3.34
N VAL A 71 -0.05 3.32 3.40
CA VAL A 71 1.05 3.70 2.49
C VAL A 71 0.70 3.34 1.04
N ASP A 72 0.14 2.16 0.81
CA ASP A 72 -0.29 1.69 -0.50
C ASP A 72 -1.47 2.53 -1.03
N LEU A 73 -2.44 2.88 -0.18
CA LEU A 73 -3.55 3.77 -0.56
C LEU A 73 -3.04 5.15 -0.96
N LEU A 74 -2.14 5.75 -0.17
CA LEU A 74 -1.51 7.03 -0.53
C LEU A 74 -0.73 6.92 -1.84
N SER A 75 -0.08 5.78 -2.09
CA SER A 75 0.62 5.54 -3.36
C SER A 75 -0.35 5.47 -4.54
N CYS A 76 -1.52 4.86 -4.36
CA CYS A 76 -2.56 4.80 -5.39
C CYS A 76 -3.25 6.14 -5.63
N CYS A 77 -3.35 7.00 -4.61
CA CYS A 77 -4.00 8.32 -4.71
C CYS A 77 -3.05 9.45 -5.14
N ILE A 78 -1.74 9.27 -4.97
CA ILE A 78 -0.74 10.32 -5.22
C ILE A 78 0.35 9.82 -6.17
N GLY A 79 1.06 8.76 -5.80
CA GLY A 79 2.21 8.26 -6.57
C GLY A 79 1.83 7.81 -7.98
N ILE A 80 0.83 6.94 -8.13
CA ILE A 80 0.37 6.45 -9.43
C ILE A 80 -0.21 7.59 -10.28
N PRO A 81 -1.07 8.49 -9.77
CA PRO A 81 -1.56 9.63 -10.55
C PRO A 81 -0.47 10.61 -11.03
N VAL A 82 0.54 10.90 -10.21
CA VAL A 82 1.67 11.74 -10.64
C VAL A 82 2.46 11.06 -11.76
N GLU A 83 2.72 9.76 -11.66
CA GLU A 83 3.37 9.01 -12.74
C GLU A 83 2.48 8.95 -13.99
N LEU A 84 1.16 8.78 -13.83
CA LEU A 84 0.22 8.81 -14.94
C LEU A 84 0.25 10.17 -15.66
N ALA A 85 0.27 11.27 -14.92
CA ALA A 85 0.37 12.63 -15.47
C ALA A 85 1.70 12.83 -16.23
N ASP A 86 2.82 12.35 -15.70
CA ASP A 86 4.13 12.39 -16.38
C ASP A 86 4.14 11.58 -17.70
N ASN A 87 3.38 10.49 -17.76
CA ASN A 87 3.24 9.71 -18.99
C ASN A 87 2.24 10.31 -20.00
N LEU A 88 1.22 11.03 -19.53
CA LEU A 88 0.26 11.77 -20.39
C LEU A 88 0.81 13.10 -20.90
N LEU A 89 1.75 13.72 -20.16
CA LEU A 89 2.34 15.02 -20.48
C LEU A 89 3.86 14.92 -20.67
N PRO A 90 4.37 14.07 -21.60
CA PRO A 90 5.79 13.79 -21.71
C PRO A 90 6.65 15.00 -22.09
N LEU A 91 6.08 16.04 -22.72
CA LEU A 91 6.77 17.25 -23.17
C LEU A 91 6.07 18.57 -22.81
N VAL A 92 4.93 18.50 -22.14
CA VAL A 92 4.10 19.67 -21.80
C VAL A 92 3.75 19.71 -20.31
N PHE A 93 4.63 19.19 -19.46
CA PHE A 93 4.48 19.20 -18.00
C PHE A 93 4.98 20.55 -17.44
N TYR A 94 4.11 21.56 -17.42
CA TYR A 94 4.49 22.92 -17.01
C TYR A 94 4.51 23.14 -15.49
N ASP A 95 3.83 22.29 -14.71
CA ASP A 95 3.71 22.48 -13.25
C ASP A 95 4.90 21.90 -12.48
N GLU A 96 5.92 22.71 -12.26
CA GLU A 96 7.12 22.31 -11.52
C GLU A 96 6.83 21.87 -10.08
N LYS A 97 5.89 22.55 -9.39
CA LYS A 97 5.57 22.26 -7.98
C LYS A 97 4.93 20.89 -7.85
N LEU A 98 4.00 20.56 -8.74
CA LEU A 98 3.39 19.24 -8.81
C LEU A 98 4.43 18.16 -9.08
N CYS A 99 5.40 18.41 -9.98
CA CYS A 99 6.50 17.48 -10.24
C CYS A 99 7.36 17.23 -8.99
N LYS A 100 7.84 18.31 -8.35
CA LYS A 100 8.70 18.25 -7.15
C LYS A 100 8.02 17.52 -5.99
N ILE A 101 6.83 17.99 -5.60
CA ILE A 101 6.07 17.43 -4.48
C ILE A 101 5.61 16.01 -4.80
N GLY A 102 5.18 15.76 -6.03
CA GLY A 102 4.70 14.47 -6.49
C GLY A 102 5.80 13.40 -6.47
N LYS A 103 6.96 13.67 -7.08
CA LYS A 103 8.08 12.72 -7.10
C LYS A 103 8.67 12.52 -5.69
N PHE A 104 8.76 13.57 -4.86
CA PHE A 104 9.15 13.45 -3.45
C PHE A 104 8.18 12.56 -2.66
N SER A 105 6.87 12.79 -2.78
CA SER A 105 5.85 11.99 -2.11
C SER A 105 5.89 10.53 -2.56
N GLY A 106 6.03 10.30 -3.88
CA GLY A 106 6.20 8.97 -4.45
C GLY A 106 7.41 8.24 -3.85
N GLN A 107 8.54 8.94 -3.68
CA GLN A 107 9.74 8.34 -3.11
C GLN A 107 9.59 7.97 -1.63
N ILE A 108 8.93 8.81 -0.83
CA ILE A 108 8.63 8.51 0.58
C ILE A 108 7.83 7.22 0.68
N LEU A 109 6.79 7.09 -0.15
CA LEU A 109 5.89 5.94 -0.12
C LEU A 109 6.59 4.66 -0.61
N LYS A 110 7.43 4.77 -1.65
CA LYS A 110 8.26 3.67 -2.17
C LYS A 110 9.23 3.13 -1.10
N ILE A 111 10.02 4.01 -0.47
CA ILE A 111 10.95 3.63 0.59
C ILE A 111 10.20 3.16 1.85
N GLY A 112 9.13 3.85 2.23
CA GLY A 112 8.32 3.54 3.40
C GLY A 112 7.73 2.13 3.33
N SER A 113 7.14 1.74 2.20
CA SER A 113 6.60 0.39 1.98
C SER A 113 7.69 -0.68 2.15
N ALA A 114 8.86 -0.47 1.54
CA ALA A 114 10.01 -1.38 1.65
C ALA A 114 10.49 -1.57 3.11
N LEU A 115 10.64 -0.47 3.87
CA LEU A 115 11.07 -0.51 5.27
C LEU A 115 10.01 -1.16 6.18
N ILE A 116 8.72 -0.95 5.93
CA ILE A 116 7.64 -1.61 6.67
C ILE A 116 7.67 -3.12 6.44
N ILE A 117 7.89 -3.57 5.20
CA ILE A 117 8.01 -5.00 4.88
C ILE A 117 9.24 -5.63 5.56
N LEU A 118 10.37 -4.93 5.55
CA LEU A 118 11.56 -5.37 6.29
C LEU A 118 11.30 -5.50 7.79
N LEU A 119 10.68 -4.48 8.40
CA LEU A 119 10.33 -4.50 9.82
C LEU A 119 9.33 -5.64 10.14
N MET A 120 8.41 -5.92 9.22
CA MET A 120 7.48 -7.03 9.31
C MET A 120 8.21 -8.39 9.33
N ALA A 121 9.21 -8.57 8.45
CA ALA A 121 10.05 -9.76 8.39
C ALA A 121 10.87 -9.96 9.67
N VAL A 122 11.49 -8.89 10.19
CA VAL A 122 12.24 -8.91 11.47
C VAL A 122 11.32 -9.35 12.61
N CYS A 123 10.14 -8.75 12.73
CA CYS A 123 9.16 -9.11 13.75
C CYS A 123 8.75 -10.59 13.66
N ARG A 124 8.58 -11.13 12.44
CA ARG A 124 8.28 -12.56 12.27
C ARG A 124 9.43 -13.46 12.68
N TYR A 125 10.63 -13.13 12.24
CA TYR A 125 11.80 -13.91 12.59
C TYR A 125 12.00 -13.99 14.11
N GLN A 126 11.86 -12.88 14.83
CA GLN A 126 11.97 -12.83 16.29
C GLN A 126 10.93 -13.73 16.97
N LYS A 127 9.67 -13.70 16.51
CA LYS A 127 8.61 -14.57 17.06
C LYS A 127 8.82 -16.05 16.79
N ILE A 128 9.46 -16.41 15.69
CA ILE A 128 9.77 -17.79 15.33
C ILE A 128 10.98 -18.30 16.11
N ARG A 129 12.01 -17.47 16.25
CA ARG A 129 13.24 -17.85 16.95
C ARG A 129 13.07 -17.88 18.47
N TRP A 130 12.33 -16.92 19.03
CA TRP A 130 12.18 -16.76 20.48
C TRP A 130 10.69 -16.70 20.88
N PRO A 131 9.99 -17.84 20.86
CA PRO A 131 8.55 -17.88 21.16
C PRO A 131 8.21 -17.51 22.62
N LEU A 132 9.16 -17.68 23.54
CA LEU A 132 9.01 -17.38 24.97
C LEU A 132 9.50 -15.96 25.36
N SER A 133 10.00 -15.17 24.40
CA SER A 133 10.41 -13.79 24.67
C SER A 133 9.19 -12.90 24.91
N THR A 134 9.37 -11.82 25.68
CA THR A 134 8.34 -10.80 25.88
C THR A 134 7.76 -10.36 24.54
N ASN A 135 6.45 -10.56 24.36
CA ASN A 135 5.78 -10.18 23.12
C ASN A 135 5.99 -8.69 22.85
N ILE A 136 6.42 -8.37 21.62
CA ILE A 136 6.50 -6.98 21.15
C ILE A 136 5.12 -6.32 21.32
N SER A 137 5.09 -5.23 22.08
CA SER A 137 3.88 -4.46 22.30
C SER A 137 3.39 -3.81 21.00
N THR A 138 2.07 -3.65 20.87
CA THR A 138 1.43 -2.90 19.79
C THR A 138 1.87 -1.43 19.76
N LYS A 139 2.10 -0.83 20.95
CA LYS A 139 2.62 0.54 21.08
C LYS A 139 4.02 0.66 20.49
N LEU A 140 4.91 -0.27 20.85
CA LEU A 140 6.27 -0.32 20.30
C LEU A 140 6.24 -0.51 18.78
N THR A 141 5.42 -1.44 18.29
CA THR A 141 5.28 -1.70 16.83
C THR A 141 4.83 -0.44 16.08
N ARG A 142 3.83 0.27 16.60
CA ARG A 142 3.36 1.53 16.01
C ARG A 142 4.46 2.58 15.96
N ASN A 143 5.22 2.73 17.05
CA ASN A 143 6.34 3.68 17.10
C ASN A 143 7.44 3.31 16.10
N MET A 144 7.74 2.01 15.94
CA MET A 144 8.69 1.54 14.92
C MET A 144 8.21 1.83 13.51
N CYS A 145 6.92 1.63 13.19
CA CYS A 145 6.36 2.01 11.88
C CYS A 145 6.47 3.53 11.63
N ILE A 146 6.17 4.35 12.63
CA ILE A 146 6.29 5.81 12.53
C ILE A 146 7.76 6.20 12.30
N PHE A 147 8.68 5.60 13.06
CA PHE A 147 10.11 5.81 12.88
C PHE A 147 10.58 5.44 11.47
N THR A 148 10.15 4.30 10.92
CA THR A 148 10.51 3.92 9.54
C THR A 148 9.98 4.90 8.50
N MET A 149 8.83 5.55 8.73
CA MET A 149 8.34 6.61 7.83
C MET A 149 9.19 7.88 7.92
N PHE A 150 9.66 8.26 9.11
CA PHE A 150 10.63 9.36 9.24
C PHE A 150 11.94 9.06 8.52
N VAL A 151 12.43 7.82 8.62
CA VAL A 151 13.60 7.36 7.85
C VAL A 151 13.35 7.46 6.35
N ALA A 152 12.16 7.06 5.88
CA ALA A 152 11.79 7.20 4.47
C ALA A 152 11.80 8.66 4.00
N VAL A 153 11.27 9.59 4.80
CA VAL A 153 11.34 11.04 4.52
C VAL A 153 12.78 11.53 4.48
N PHE A 154 13.61 11.12 5.44
CA PHE A 154 15.03 11.47 5.50
C PHE A 154 15.84 10.97 4.30
N PHE A 155 15.49 9.84 3.68
CA PHE A 155 16.16 9.40 2.44
C PHE A 155 15.52 9.98 1.17
N SER A 156 14.33 10.57 1.27
CA SER A 156 13.60 11.13 0.12
C SER A 156 13.83 12.62 -0.07
N TRP A 157 14.28 13.37 0.94
CA TRP A 157 14.46 14.83 0.84
C TRP A 157 15.23 15.34 -0.39
N PRO A 158 16.26 14.65 -0.96
CA PRO A 158 16.99 15.21 -2.09
C PRO A 158 16.11 15.28 -3.34
N PHE A 159 15.01 14.53 -3.43
CA PHE A 159 14.05 14.65 -4.54
C PHE A 159 13.47 16.06 -4.67
N LEU A 160 13.34 16.82 -3.58
CA LEU A 160 12.84 18.20 -3.63
C LEU A 160 13.79 19.15 -4.39
N ILE A 161 15.07 18.77 -4.48
CA ILE A 161 16.12 19.54 -5.18
C ILE A 161 16.42 18.89 -6.54
N LEU A 162 16.47 17.56 -6.59
CA LEU A 162 16.93 16.80 -7.76
C LEU A 162 15.87 16.62 -8.83
N GLN A 163 14.58 16.55 -8.47
CA GLN A 163 13.49 16.44 -9.43
C GLN A 163 12.86 17.80 -9.66
N GLY A 164 12.34 18.02 -10.86
CA GLY A 164 11.73 19.28 -11.25
C GLY A 164 11.44 19.31 -12.74
N THR A 165 11.49 20.51 -13.30
CA THR A 165 11.20 20.70 -14.71
C THR A 165 12.48 20.60 -15.51
N GLN A 166 12.55 19.61 -16.40
CA GLN A 166 13.62 19.53 -17.39
C GLN A 166 13.18 20.19 -18.69
N TYR A 167 13.91 21.21 -19.12
CA TYR A 167 13.70 21.88 -20.39
C TYR A 167 14.48 21.16 -21.48
N LYS A 168 13.84 20.93 -22.64
CA LYS A 168 14.51 20.42 -23.83
C LYS A 168 14.26 21.36 -24.99
N HIS A 169 15.35 21.91 -25.53
CA HIS A 169 15.31 22.72 -26.75
C HIS A 169 15.15 21.82 -27.96
N TYR A 170 14.26 22.23 -28.85
CA TYR A 170 14.04 21.62 -30.16
C TYR A 170 14.26 22.67 -31.25
N ASP A 171 14.51 22.21 -32.48
CA ASP A 171 14.75 23.09 -33.62
C ASP A 171 13.58 24.04 -33.88
N GLY A 172 13.89 25.26 -34.32
CA GLY A 172 12.89 26.32 -34.45
C GLY A 172 12.56 27.06 -33.15
N GLY A 173 13.41 26.94 -32.12
CA GLY A 173 13.31 27.74 -30.89
C GLY A 173 12.24 27.28 -29.89
N VAL A 174 11.67 26.09 -30.10
CA VAL A 174 10.61 25.53 -29.25
C VAL A 174 11.22 24.83 -28.04
N ILE A 175 10.60 25.04 -26.87
CA ILE A 175 11.04 24.43 -25.60
C ILE A 175 9.96 23.47 -25.11
N GLY A 176 10.32 22.22 -24.88
CA GLY A 176 9.48 21.24 -24.20
C GLY A 176 9.82 21.12 -22.71
N TYR A 177 8.82 20.81 -21.90
CA TYR A 177 8.88 20.74 -20.44
C TYR A 177 8.48 19.35 -19.97
N LYS A 178 9.36 18.66 -19.24
CA LYS A 178 9.07 17.32 -18.70
C LYS A 178 9.37 17.25 -17.21
N CYS A 179 8.60 16.45 -16.48
CA CYS A 179 8.84 16.17 -15.06
C CYS A 179 9.97 15.14 -14.92
N SER A 180 11.18 15.58 -14.58
CA SER A 180 12.38 14.72 -14.56
C SER A 180 13.45 15.33 -13.66
N THR A 181 14.70 14.88 -13.79
CA THR A 181 15.83 15.54 -13.13
C THR A 181 15.90 17.00 -13.57
N ASP A 182 15.85 17.90 -12.59
CA ASP A 182 15.80 19.34 -12.80
C ASP A 182 17.01 19.80 -13.62
N SER A 183 16.79 20.71 -14.58
CA SER A 183 17.82 21.18 -15.51
C SER A 183 19.02 21.79 -14.78
N ASP A 184 18.76 22.44 -13.64
CA ASP A 184 19.78 23.14 -12.85
C ASP A 184 20.81 22.19 -12.23
N VAL A 185 20.41 20.95 -11.95
CA VAL A 185 21.26 19.95 -11.27
C VAL A 185 21.58 18.73 -12.14
N LYS A 186 20.93 18.59 -13.29
CA LYS A 186 21.07 17.44 -14.20
C LYS A 186 22.52 17.13 -14.58
N HIS A 187 23.34 18.16 -14.80
CA HIS A 187 24.74 18.03 -15.23
C HIS A 187 25.74 17.96 -14.06
N THR A 188 25.24 17.97 -12.82
CA THR A 188 26.07 17.83 -11.63
C THR A 188 26.25 16.36 -11.25
N ILE A 189 27.12 16.08 -10.27
CA ILE A 189 27.30 14.74 -9.72
C ILE A 189 26.14 14.31 -8.79
N TYR A 190 25.27 15.24 -8.36
CA TYR A 190 24.27 14.97 -7.33
C TYR A 190 23.23 13.91 -7.71
N PRO A 191 22.63 13.91 -8.92
CA PRO A 191 21.72 12.84 -9.34
C PRO A 191 22.40 11.47 -9.30
N PHE A 192 23.66 11.38 -9.74
CA PHE A 192 24.43 10.13 -9.73
C PHE A 192 24.68 9.64 -8.29
N VAL A 193 25.18 10.51 -7.40
CA VAL A 193 25.40 10.16 -5.98
C VAL A 193 24.11 9.67 -5.35
N TYR A 194 23.00 10.36 -5.60
CA TYR A 194 21.71 10.00 -5.03
C TYR A 194 21.19 8.66 -5.57
N THR A 195 21.35 8.39 -6.86
CA THR A 195 21.05 7.07 -7.45
C THR A 195 21.85 5.96 -6.79
N ILE A 196 23.14 6.17 -6.50
CA ILE A 196 23.95 5.17 -5.78
C ILE A 196 23.44 4.97 -4.34
N VAL A 197 23.12 6.05 -3.62
CA VAL A 197 22.59 5.97 -2.25
C VAL A 197 21.28 5.17 -2.20
N THR A 198 20.34 5.46 -3.10
CA THR A 198 19.06 4.74 -3.16
C THR A 198 19.24 3.29 -3.61
N PHE A 199 20.12 3.04 -4.58
CA PHE A 199 20.47 1.68 -5.00
C PHE A 199 21.02 0.84 -3.84
N VAL A 200 21.96 1.37 -3.06
CA VAL A 200 22.51 0.71 -1.87
C VAL A 200 21.42 0.45 -0.83
N LEU A 201 20.52 1.40 -0.60
CA LEU A 201 19.38 1.23 0.31
C LEU A 201 18.45 0.09 -0.15
N TYR A 202 18.12 0.02 -1.44
CA TYR A 202 17.28 -1.05 -1.98
C TYR A 202 17.97 -2.41 -1.92
N MET A 203 19.27 -2.48 -2.21
CA MET A 203 20.05 -3.72 -2.07
C MET A 203 20.10 -4.16 -0.60
N PHE A 204 20.31 -3.24 0.34
CA PHE A 204 20.27 -3.54 1.77
C PHE A 204 18.92 -4.16 2.18
N VAL A 205 17.80 -3.58 1.75
CA VAL A 205 16.46 -4.13 2.04
C VAL A 205 16.30 -5.51 1.39
N PHE A 206 16.65 -5.64 0.11
CA PHE A 206 16.54 -6.89 -0.64
C PHE A 206 17.32 -8.03 0.02
N PHE A 207 18.62 -7.84 0.31
CA PHE A 207 19.45 -8.86 0.93
C PHE A 207 19.01 -9.15 2.37
N SER A 208 18.60 -8.14 3.13
CA SER A 208 18.06 -8.35 4.48
C SER A 208 16.79 -9.20 4.46
N LEU A 209 15.87 -8.94 3.53
CA LEU A 209 14.67 -9.76 3.33
C LEU A 209 15.04 -11.19 2.94
N LEU A 210 15.95 -11.37 1.99
CA LEU A 210 16.40 -12.69 1.54
C LEU A 210 16.99 -13.50 2.70
N ILE A 211 17.86 -12.89 3.50
CA ILE A 211 18.48 -13.52 4.68
C ILE A 211 17.41 -13.87 5.72
N LEU A 212 16.57 -12.89 6.11
CA LEU A 212 15.54 -13.09 7.12
C LEU A 212 14.55 -14.19 6.72
N TYR A 213 14.10 -14.22 5.47
CA TYR A 213 13.16 -15.24 5.01
C TYR A 213 13.78 -16.61 4.86
N THR A 214 15.05 -16.69 4.42
CA THR A 214 15.82 -17.94 4.47
C THR A 214 15.88 -18.47 5.91
N LEU A 215 16.24 -17.62 6.87
CA LEU A 215 16.29 -17.99 8.29
C LEU A 215 14.91 -18.41 8.83
N ILE A 216 13.83 -17.71 8.45
CA ILE A 216 12.45 -18.06 8.81
C ILE A 216 12.12 -19.46 8.30
N ILE A 217 12.38 -19.76 7.02
CA ILE A 217 12.07 -21.06 6.41
C ILE A 217 12.86 -22.18 7.07
N LEU A 218 14.15 -21.97 7.34
CA LEU A 218 15.01 -22.95 8.02
C LEU A 218 14.54 -23.25 9.44
N ASN A 219 14.18 -22.21 10.23
CA ASN A 219 13.70 -22.40 11.59
C ASN A 219 12.33 -23.11 11.61
N ILE A 220 11.42 -22.80 10.69
CA ILE A 220 10.15 -23.52 10.55
C ILE A 220 10.40 -25.00 10.23
N ARG A 221 11.30 -25.30 9.30
CA ARG A 221 11.65 -26.70 8.96
C ARG A 221 12.26 -27.45 10.13
N ARG A 222 13.07 -26.79 10.96
CA ARG A 222 13.67 -27.39 12.15
C ARG A 222 12.61 -27.71 13.22
N HIS A 223 11.69 -26.79 13.50
CA HIS A 223 10.62 -27.00 14.48
C HIS A 223 9.58 -28.03 14.03
N ASN A 224 9.31 -28.17 12.74
CA ASN A 224 8.43 -29.23 12.25
C ASN A 224 9.02 -30.64 12.41
N LYS A 225 10.36 -30.77 12.52
CA LYS A 225 11.05 -32.04 12.73
C LYS A 225 11.24 -32.39 14.21
N ALA A 226 11.36 -31.38 15.06
CA ALA A 226 11.42 -31.54 16.50
C ALA A 226 9.99 -31.42 17.05
N GLU A 227 9.22 -32.51 17.06
CA GLU A 227 7.89 -32.59 17.67
C GLU A 227 7.95 -32.38 19.19
N VAL A 228 8.21 -31.15 19.67
CA VAL A 228 7.93 -30.76 21.04
C VAL A 228 7.59 -29.27 21.07
N THR A 229 6.51 -28.94 21.76
CA THR A 229 6.08 -27.65 22.36
C THR A 229 4.91 -26.89 21.71
N GLU A 230 3.87 -26.69 22.53
CA GLU A 230 2.54 -26.10 22.32
C GLU A 230 2.46 -24.63 21.85
N HIS A 231 3.55 -23.98 21.44
CA HIS A 231 3.47 -22.61 20.91
C HIS A 231 3.21 -22.60 19.41
N LYS A 232 1.94 -22.82 19.03
CA LYS A 232 1.45 -22.70 17.65
C LYS A 232 1.51 -21.24 17.17
N ILE A 233 2.66 -20.85 16.62
CA ILE A 233 2.76 -19.69 15.73
C ILE A 233 1.75 -19.92 14.61
N ASN A 234 0.84 -18.97 14.38
CA ASN A 234 -0.20 -19.13 13.38
C ASN A 234 0.44 -19.17 11.97
N PRO A 235 0.53 -20.35 11.31
CA PRO A 235 1.27 -20.49 10.07
C PRO A 235 0.61 -19.70 8.93
N ARG A 236 -0.67 -19.34 9.06
CA ARG A 236 -1.39 -18.52 8.08
C ARG A 236 -0.83 -17.11 8.02
N ILE A 237 -0.57 -16.49 9.18
CA ILE A 237 -0.03 -15.12 9.25
C ILE A 237 1.36 -15.08 8.60
N THR A 238 2.22 -16.06 8.93
CA THR A 238 3.56 -16.15 8.34
C THR A 238 3.50 -16.34 6.82
N LYS A 239 2.60 -17.21 6.31
CA LYS A 239 2.40 -17.40 4.87
C LYS A 239 1.96 -16.12 4.16
N ILE A 240 1.04 -15.35 4.76
CA ILE A 240 0.61 -14.05 4.22
C ILE A 240 1.80 -13.09 4.11
N MET A 241 2.61 -12.96 5.16
CA MET A 241 3.75 -12.04 5.14
C MET A 241 4.86 -12.46 4.17
N ILE A 242 5.09 -13.77 4.01
CA ILE A 242 5.97 -14.29 2.97
C ILE A 242 5.41 -13.90 1.59
N ALA A 243 4.12 -14.10 1.35
CA ALA A 243 3.49 -13.76 0.07
C ALA A 243 3.59 -12.26 -0.25
N ILE A 244 3.37 -11.37 0.73
CA ILE A 244 3.57 -9.91 0.56
C ILE A 244 5.01 -9.61 0.15
N THR A 245 5.98 -10.22 0.83
CA THR A 245 7.40 -9.98 0.53
C THR A 245 7.79 -10.50 -0.84
N VAL A 246 7.32 -11.69 -1.22
CA VAL A 246 7.58 -12.24 -2.56
C VAL A 246 7.00 -11.32 -3.62
N ALA A 247 5.78 -10.80 -3.42
CA ALA A 247 5.16 -9.85 -4.33
C ALA A 247 5.97 -8.55 -4.44
N PHE A 248 6.47 -8.02 -3.32
CA PHE A 248 7.38 -6.87 -3.29
C PHE A 248 8.66 -7.16 -4.08
N VAL A 249 9.36 -8.25 -3.78
CA VAL A 249 10.62 -8.62 -4.44
C VAL A 249 10.42 -8.76 -5.95
N VAL A 250 9.41 -9.51 -6.39
CA VAL A 250 9.15 -9.76 -7.82
C VAL A 250 8.77 -8.48 -8.55
N SER A 251 8.00 -7.60 -7.93
CA SER A 251 7.55 -6.35 -8.56
C SER A 251 8.65 -5.28 -8.62
N TYR A 252 9.57 -5.24 -7.65
CA TYR A 252 10.66 -4.25 -7.60
C TYR A 252 11.94 -4.67 -8.31
N LEU A 253 12.17 -5.98 -8.49
CA LEU A 253 13.38 -6.48 -9.14
C LEU A 253 13.63 -5.89 -10.54
N PRO A 254 12.62 -5.77 -11.43
CA PRO A 254 12.86 -5.25 -12.76
C PRO A 254 13.26 -3.77 -12.78
N ASP A 255 12.63 -2.95 -11.93
CA ASP A 255 12.99 -1.54 -11.71
C ASP A 255 14.46 -1.43 -11.27
N CYS A 256 14.87 -2.22 -10.27
CA CYS A 256 16.26 -2.23 -9.79
C CYS A 256 17.28 -2.63 -10.87
N ILE A 257 16.95 -3.63 -11.69
CA ILE A 257 17.84 -4.10 -12.78
C ILE A 257 17.98 -3.03 -13.86
N LEU A 258 16.87 -2.38 -14.25
CA LEU A 258 16.87 -1.36 -15.30
C LEU A 258 17.54 -0.06 -14.84
N ASP A 259 17.32 0.36 -13.60
CA ASP A 259 18.01 1.51 -13.01
C ASP A 259 19.53 1.25 -12.91
N ALA A 260 19.94 0.05 -12.50
CA ALA A 260 21.35 -0.33 -12.49
C ALA A 260 21.95 -0.31 -13.91
N ASN A 261 21.27 -0.91 -14.89
CA ASN A 261 21.77 -0.95 -16.26
C ASN A 261 21.90 0.45 -16.86
N SER A 262 20.92 1.33 -16.64
CA SER A 262 20.97 2.72 -17.12
C SER A 262 22.09 3.53 -16.47
N THR A 263 22.42 3.24 -15.20
CA THR A 263 23.49 3.93 -14.46
C THR A 263 24.88 3.44 -14.86
N PHE A 264 25.07 2.14 -15.01
CA PHE A 264 26.40 1.54 -15.21
C PHE A 264 26.80 1.32 -16.68
N ASN A 265 25.83 1.10 -17.58
CA ASN A 265 26.10 0.73 -18.98
C ASN A 265 25.76 1.82 -20.01
N LYS A 266 25.51 3.06 -19.58
CA LYS A 266 25.27 4.25 -20.43
C LYS A 266 24.25 4.09 -21.59
N GLY A 267 23.40 3.08 -21.57
CA GLY A 267 22.30 2.90 -22.52
C GLY A 267 22.67 2.28 -23.88
N ASP A 268 23.91 1.86 -24.12
CA ASP A 268 24.36 1.37 -25.43
C ASP A 268 24.01 -0.10 -25.72
N THR A 269 23.45 -0.83 -24.76
CA THR A 269 23.22 -2.29 -24.87
C THR A 269 21.78 -2.71 -25.20
N ILE A 270 20.83 -1.79 -25.23
CA ILE A 270 19.41 -2.12 -25.43
C ILE A 270 19.00 -1.75 -26.87
N PRO A 271 18.59 -2.73 -27.71
CA PRO A 271 18.20 -2.46 -29.09
C PRO A 271 16.93 -1.59 -29.17
N ASN A 272 16.97 -0.53 -29.97
CA ASN A 272 15.89 0.46 -30.15
C ASN A 272 14.70 -0.08 -30.99
N THR A 273 14.21 -1.28 -30.69
CA THR A 273 13.03 -1.81 -31.35
C THR A 273 11.74 -1.25 -30.74
N PRO A 274 10.64 -1.09 -31.50
CA PRO A 274 9.36 -0.61 -30.98
C PRO A 274 8.84 -1.45 -29.81
N LEU A 275 9.09 -2.76 -29.85
CA LEU A 275 8.73 -3.69 -28.77
C LEU A 275 9.51 -3.38 -27.48
N VAL A 276 10.79 -3.05 -27.59
CA VAL A 276 11.66 -2.74 -26.45
C VAL A 276 11.36 -1.35 -25.88
N LEU A 277 11.05 -0.37 -26.73
CA LEU A 277 10.62 0.97 -26.30
C LEU A 277 9.30 0.95 -25.52
N GLY A 278 8.36 0.05 -25.85
CA GLY A 278 7.08 -0.07 -25.13
C GLY A 278 7.16 -0.95 -23.89
N SER A 279 7.84 -2.10 -23.97
CA SER A 279 7.80 -3.13 -22.93
C SER A 279 8.75 -2.88 -21.75
N LEU A 280 9.95 -2.34 -21.98
CA LEU A 280 10.90 -2.11 -20.89
C LEU A 280 10.45 -1.00 -19.93
N PRO A 281 9.93 0.14 -20.39
CA PRO A 281 9.42 1.16 -19.46
C PRO A 281 8.21 0.69 -18.65
N LEU A 282 7.38 -0.19 -19.23
CA LEU A 282 6.30 -0.85 -18.50
C LEU A 282 6.86 -1.80 -17.43
N LEU A 283 7.87 -2.58 -17.78
CA LEU A 283 8.55 -3.50 -16.86
C LEU A 283 9.18 -2.74 -15.68
N ALA A 284 9.80 -1.58 -15.92
CA ALA A 284 10.33 -0.69 -14.89
C ALA A 284 9.26 -0.18 -13.92
N ARG A 285 7.97 -0.23 -14.29
CA ARG A 285 6.85 0.27 -13.49
C ARG A 285 6.06 -0.84 -12.80
N LEU A 286 6.51 -2.09 -12.90
CA LEU A 286 5.88 -3.21 -12.20
C LEU A 286 5.85 -3.04 -10.69
N TYR A 287 6.74 -2.24 -10.10
CA TYR A 287 6.75 -1.98 -8.66
C TYR A 287 5.42 -1.36 -8.16
N PHE A 288 4.63 -0.70 -9.03
CA PHE A 288 3.30 -0.20 -8.65
C PHE A 288 2.29 -1.32 -8.35
N VAL A 289 2.49 -2.54 -8.88
CA VAL A 289 1.65 -3.70 -8.54
C VAL A 289 1.71 -4.00 -7.06
N ASN A 290 2.84 -3.74 -6.40
CA ASN A 290 3.01 -3.92 -4.95
C ASN A 290 1.93 -3.19 -4.14
N ASN A 291 1.48 -2.02 -4.61
CA ASN A 291 0.50 -1.21 -3.90
C ASN A 291 -0.94 -1.73 -4.07
N VAL A 292 -1.16 -2.69 -4.98
CA VAL A 292 -2.51 -3.19 -5.35
C VAL A 292 -2.68 -4.67 -4.99
N VAL A 293 -1.61 -5.44 -4.95
CA VAL A 293 -1.66 -6.90 -4.77
C VAL A 293 -1.97 -7.32 -3.33
N ASN A 294 -1.67 -6.48 -2.34
CA ASN A 294 -1.81 -6.81 -0.92
C ASN A 294 -3.24 -7.23 -0.50
N PRO A 295 -4.31 -6.48 -0.84
CA PRO A 295 -5.70 -6.90 -0.64
C PRO A 295 -6.04 -8.29 -1.22
N ILE A 296 -5.48 -8.62 -2.38
CA ILE A 296 -5.66 -9.93 -3.05
C ILE A 296 -5.00 -11.02 -2.21
N ILE A 297 -3.77 -10.77 -1.74
CA ILE A 297 -3.06 -11.68 -0.84
C ILE A 297 -3.85 -11.92 0.45
N TYR A 298 -4.44 -10.88 1.04
CA TYR A 298 -5.30 -11.02 2.23
C TYR A 298 -6.55 -11.86 1.94
N TYR A 299 -7.22 -11.61 0.80
CA TYR A 299 -8.38 -12.40 0.39
C TYR A 299 -8.05 -13.90 0.22
N ILE A 300 -6.88 -14.22 -0.34
CA ILE A 300 -6.42 -15.60 -0.55
C ILE A 300 -5.94 -16.23 0.77
N GLY A 301 -5.14 -15.52 1.57
CA GLY A 301 -4.48 -16.06 2.75
C GLY A 301 -5.29 -16.03 4.05
N ASP A 302 -6.23 -15.10 4.18
CA ASP A 302 -7.00 -14.87 5.40
C ASP A 302 -8.48 -15.26 5.22
N LYS A 303 -8.85 -16.42 5.77
CA LYS A 303 -10.22 -16.95 5.72
C LYS A 303 -11.23 -16.01 6.39
N THR A 304 -10.83 -15.31 7.45
CA THR A 304 -11.71 -14.38 8.18
C THR A 304 -11.96 -13.15 7.33
N PHE A 305 -10.89 -12.61 6.71
CA PHE A 305 -10.99 -11.49 5.77
C PHE A 305 -11.92 -11.82 4.60
N ARG A 306 -11.72 -12.97 3.97
CA ARG A 306 -12.57 -13.47 2.89
C ARG A 306 -14.03 -13.60 3.31
N LYS A 307 -14.30 -14.16 4.49
CA LYS A 307 -15.66 -14.35 5.01
C LYS A 307 -16.36 -13.00 5.20
N ILE A 308 -15.66 -12.02 5.79
CA ILE A 308 -16.19 -10.67 6.00
C ILE A 308 -16.55 -10.03 4.65
N ILE A 309 -15.65 -10.09 3.66
CA ILE A 309 -15.93 -9.53 2.33
C ILE A 309 -17.13 -10.20 1.69
N LYS A 310 -17.20 -11.54 1.69
CA LYS A 310 -18.36 -12.25 1.11
C LYS A 310 -19.68 -11.85 1.79
N GLN A 311 -19.68 -11.70 3.11
CA GLN A 311 -20.88 -11.27 3.85
C GLN A 311 -21.28 -9.84 3.52
N THR A 312 -20.33 -8.92 3.41
CA THR A 312 -20.59 -7.53 3.01
C THR A 312 -21.12 -7.45 1.58
N CYS A 313 -20.51 -8.16 0.63
CA CYS A 313 -20.97 -8.22 -0.76
C CYS A 313 -22.40 -8.78 -0.85
N LEU A 314 -22.70 -9.89 -0.14
CA LEU A 314 -24.05 -10.46 -0.11
C LEU A 314 -25.09 -9.47 0.44
N ARG A 315 -24.77 -8.73 1.50
CA ARG A 315 -25.67 -7.69 2.05
C ARG A 315 -25.92 -6.55 1.06
N VAL A 316 -24.88 -6.08 0.37
CA VAL A 316 -25.02 -5.04 -0.66
C VAL A 316 -25.85 -5.53 -1.84
N SER A 317 -25.64 -6.77 -2.30
CA SER A 317 -26.43 -7.37 -3.38
C SER A 317 -27.91 -7.56 -3.00
N ILE A 318 -28.20 -7.89 -1.74
CA ILE A 318 -29.58 -8.01 -1.24
C ILE A 318 -30.24 -6.63 -1.16
N VAL A 319 -29.56 -5.62 -0.60
CA VAL A 319 -30.09 -4.24 -0.53
C VAL A 319 -30.32 -3.68 -1.93
N HIS A 320 -29.42 -3.92 -2.89
CA HIS A 320 -29.59 -3.49 -4.27
C HIS A 320 -30.73 -4.22 -4.99
N ARG A 321 -30.95 -5.51 -4.69
CA ARG A 321 -32.13 -6.26 -5.19
C ARG A 321 -33.45 -5.79 -4.56
N SER A 322 -33.45 -5.46 -3.27
CA SER A 322 -34.64 -4.94 -2.58
C SER A 322 -34.95 -3.48 -2.93
N GLY A 323 -33.95 -2.68 -3.29
CA GLY A 323 -34.12 -1.31 -3.78
C GLY A 323 -34.70 -1.20 -5.20
N GLY A 324 -34.88 -2.33 -5.91
CA GLY A 324 -35.59 -2.42 -7.19
C GLY A 324 -37.04 -2.92 -7.07
N VAL A 325 -37.53 -3.18 -5.86
CA VAL A 325 -38.94 -3.56 -5.61
C VAL A 325 -39.64 -2.38 -4.93
N SER A 326 -40.74 -1.97 -5.56
CA SER A 326 -41.53 -0.76 -5.33
C SER A 326 -41.78 -0.36 -3.87
N SER A 327 -41.81 0.96 -3.66
CA SER A 327 -42.12 1.69 -2.44
C SER A 327 -43.59 1.55 -2.00
N SER A 328 -43.99 0.39 -1.48
CA SER A 328 -45.35 0.24 -0.90
C SER A 328 -45.42 -0.35 0.50
N ASN A 329 -44.32 -0.85 1.08
CA ASN A 329 -44.39 -1.57 2.37
C ASN A 329 -43.62 -0.91 3.54
N LEU A 330 -43.04 0.27 3.36
CA LEU A 330 -42.30 0.96 4.45
C LEU A 330 -43.24 1.53 5.54
N SER A 331 -44.51 1.78 5.20
CA SER A 331 -45.52 2.29 6.14
C SER A 331 -46.01 1.21 7.12
N ALA A 332 -45.93 -0.07 6.78
CA ALA A 332 -46.41 -1.15 7.66
C ALA A 332 -45.39 -1.58 8.73
N MET A 333 -44.10 -1.27 8.54
CA MET A 333 -43.03 -1.71 9.45
C MET A 333 -42.68 -0.67 10.54
N SER A 334 -43.15 0.57 10.40
CA SER A 334 -42.94 1.63 11.40
C SER A 334 -43.90 1.53 12.59
N ASP A 335 -45.09 0.93 12.41
CA ASP A 335 -46.09 0.81 13.47
C ASP A 335 -45.81 -0.38 14.39
N THR A 336 -45.14 -1.44 13.91
CA THR A 336 -44.77 -2.59 14.75
C THR A 336 -43.63 -2.27 15.74
N TYR A 337 -42.72 -1.35 15.38
CA TYR A 337 -41.60 -0.98 16.24
C TYR A 337 -41.96 0.04 17.33
N ARG A 338 -43.08 0.75 17.20
CA ARG A 338 -43.49 1.78 18.15
C ARG A 338 -44.24 1.22 19.38
N THR A 339 -44.80 0.02 19.28
CA THR A 339 -45.51 -0.66 20.38
C THR A 339 -44.60 -1.46 21.31
N GLU A 340 -43.41 -1.90 20.88
CA GLU A 340 -42.50 -2.70 21.73
C GLU A 340 -41.65 -1.85 22.71
N CYS A 341 -41.43 -0.56 22.45
CA CYS A 341 -40.58 0.28 23.31
C CYS A 341 -41.27 0.87 24.55
N HIS A 342 -42.58 0.73 24.72
CA HIS A 342 -43.29 1.21 25.91
C HIS A 342 -43.67 0.11 26.93
N GLY A 343 -43.50 -1.17 26.59
CA GLY A 343 -43.97 -2.28 27.43
C GLY A 343 -42.97 -2.83 28.46
N HIS A 344 -41.69 -2.41 28.44
CA HIS A 344 -40.64 -3.16 29.13
C HIS A 344 -39.93 -2.46 30.31
N ILE A 345 -40.37 -1.27 30.73
CA ILE A 345 -39.73 -0.52 31.84
C ILE A 345 -40.52 -0.58 33.16
N GLU A 346 -41.80 -0.99 33.19
CA GLU A 346 -42.60 -0.96 34.44
C GLU A 346 -42.68 -2.27 35.26
N SER A 347 -42.06 -3.38 34.83
CA SER A 347 -42.30 -4.69 35.47
C SER A 347 -41.26 -5.14 36.53
N LYS A 348 -40.28 -4.32 36.94
CA LYS A 348 -39.22 -4.77 37.87
C LYS A 348 -39.05 -4.02 39.19
N HIS A 349 -40.00 -3.19 39.61
CA HIS A 349 -39.90 -2.52 40.92
C HIS A 349 -41.08 -2.67 41.90
N THR A 350 -42.05 -3.55 41.64
CA THR A 350 -43.26 -3.65 42.49
C THR A 350 -43.65 -5.09 42.81
N LYS A 351 -42.75 -5.90 43.39
CA LYS A 351 -43.11 -7.12 44.12
C LYS A 351 -42.11 -7.43 45.24
N ALA A 352 -42.16 -6.64 46.32
CA ALA A 352 -41.63 -7.07 47.62
C ALA A 352 -42.07 -6.15 48.79
N VAL A 353 -43.30 -5.63 48.83
CA VAL A 353 -43.85 -5.04 50.07
C VAL A 353 -45.37 -5.20 50.07
N SER A 354 -45.88 -6.20 50.80
CA SER A 354 -47.06 -6.13 51.67
C SER A 354 -47.58 -7.55 51.94
N ASN A 355 -47.32 -8.07 53.14
CA ASN A 355 -48.37 -8.72 53.93
C ASN A 355 -47.92 -8.92 55.39
N ALA A 356 -48.64 -8.22 56.27
CA ALA A 356 -49.01 -8.53 57.64
C ALA A 356 -47.96 -8.53 58.78
N GLN A 357 -48.24 -7.65 59.74
CA GLN A 357 -47.77 -7.52 61.13
C GLN A 357 -48.83 -8.22 62.05
N PRO A 358 -48.73 -8.33 63.41
CA PRO A 358 -47.67 -8.12 64.42
C PRO A 358 -47.40 -9.36 65.33
N THR A 359 -46.28 -9.37 66.09
CA THR A 359 -46.21 -9.49 67.57
C THR A 359 -44.75 -9.59 68.07
N SER A 360 -44.47 -8.86 69.16
CA SER A 360 -43.26 -8.85 70.02
C SER A 360 -43.29 -9.99 71.07
N PRO A 361 -42.37 -10.08 72.05
CA PRO A 361 -40.96 -9.65 72.20
C PRO A 361 -40.03 -10.85 72.60
N GLU A 362 -38.70 -10.67 72.66
CA GLU A 362 -37.88 -10.96 73.87
C GLU A 362 -36.37 -10.88 73.64
N ASN A 363 -35.72 -10.41 74.71
CA ASN A 363 -34.28 -10.27 74.95
C ASN A 363 -33.49 -11.56 74.67
N SER A 364 -32.22 -11.43 74.30
CA SER A 364 -31.09 -11.66 75.23
C SER A 364 -29.74 -11.53 74.53
N ASP A 365 -28.83 -10.96 75.30
CA ASP A 365 -27.39 -10.86 75.09
C ASP A 365 -26.75 -12.19 74.64
N THR A 366 -25.58 -12.16 74.00
CA THR A 366 -24.30 -12.52 74.63
C THR A 366 -23.16 -12.46 73.60
N GLN A 367 -22.06 -11.88 74.06
CA GLN A 367 -20.71 -11.86 73.50
C GLN A 367 -20.18 -13.28 73.19
N LEU A 368 -19.47 -13.45 72.07
CA LEU A 368 -18.00 -13.58 72.01
C LEU A 368 -17.53 -13.70 70.56
#